data_AF-A0A7S3Q5R2-F1
#
_entry.id   AF-A0A7S3Q5R2-F1
#
_cell.length_a   1.000
_cell.length_b   1.000
_cell.length_c   1.000
_cell.angle_alpha   90.00
_cell.angle_beta   90.00
_cell.angle_gamma   90.00
#
_symmetry.space_group_name_H-M   'P 1'
#
loop_
_entity.id
_entity.type
_entity.pdbx_description
1 polymer ?
#
loop_
_entity_poly.entity_id
_entity_poly.type
_entity_poly.pdbx_seq_one_letter_code
_entity_poly.pdbx_strand_id
1 'polypeptide(L)'
;MIPNFNTVPFHMKVSIQYYLAVIKYEKSDDYIRTKIEPFLHPITLIVATNHRVCIISTGRKNSNGLGSCFACYYSPPHCWEVENASVVEGVFYIPCGRGNSKFDVYTFIVLLINVICPAIVMITVLTMIYRVVRQSEKNMSKYGVGSLRKNVQKKVQEKSDSDAVLEVLDTCLELGL
;
A
#
# COMPACT_ATOMS: atom_id res chain seq x y z
N MET A 1 13.35 28.90 -19.91
CA MET A 1 14.00 27.83 -19.13
C MET A 1 12.89 27.04 -18.45
N ILE A 2 12.60 25.83 -18.93
CA ILE A 2 11.42 25.05 -18.52
C ILE A 2 11.75 24.31 -17.23
N PRO A 3 11.00 24.49 -16.12
CA PRO A 3 11.23 23.71 -14.90
C PRO A 3 10.91 22.24 -15.18
N ASN A 4 11.88 21.38 -14.88
CA ASN A 4 11.78 19.93 -15.07
C ASN A 4 10.89 19.35 -13.95
N PHE A 5 9.63 19.04 -14.28
CA PHE A 5 8.56 18.64 -13.35
C PHE A 5 8.68 17.21 -12.76
N ASN A 6 9.80 16.51 -12.98
CA ASN A 6 9.85 15.05 -12.85
C ASN A 6 10.09 14.49 -11.43
N THR A 7 10.36 15.31 -10.41
CA THR A 7 10.68 14.82 -9.04
C THR A 7 9.64 15.13 -7.97
N VAL A 8 8.62 15.95 -8.28
CA VAL A 8 7.43 16.14 -7.43
C VAL A 8 6.37 15.00 -7.50
N PRO A 9 6.34 14.06 -8.48
CA PRO A 9 5.20 13.14 -8.58
C PRO A 9 5.25 11.96 -7.59
N PHE A 10 6.37 11.70 -6.90
CA PHE A 10 6.47 10.50 -6.06
C PHE A 10 5.58 10.54 -4.82
N HIS A 11 5.59 11.66 -4.09
CA HIS A 11 4.72 11.82 -2.92
C HIS A 11 3.24 11.85 -3.28
N MET A 12 2.88 12.45 -4.43
CA MET A 12 1.49 12.56 -4.85
C MET A 12 0.91 11.22 -5.36
N LYS A 13 1.75 10.38 -6.01
CA LYS A 13 1.31 9.08 -6.54
C LYS A 13 0.90 8.09 -5.44
N VAL A 14 1.63 8.05 -4.32
CA VAL A 14 1.33 7.12 -3.21
C VAL A 14 0.03 7.52 -2.50
N SER A 15 -0.22 8.82 -2.36
CA SER A 15 -1.49 9.34 -1.82
C SER A 15 -2.68 9.04 -2.75
N ILE A 16 -2.50 9.05 -4.07
CA ILE A 16 -3.58 8.75 -5.03
C ILE A 16 -3.95 7.26 -4.99
N GLN A 17 -2.98 6.36 -4.84
CA GLN A 17 -3.22 4.93 -4.70
C GLN A 17 -4.00 4.59 -3.43
N TYR A 18 -3.77 5.36 -2.36
CA TYR A 18 -4.52 5.30 -1.10
C TYR A 18 -6.02 5.56 -1.34
N TYR A 19 -6.35 6.65 -2.04
CA TYR A 19 -7.75 6.99 -2.33
C TYR A 19 -8.44 6.00 -3.27
N LEU A 20 -7.72 5.44 -4.25
CA LEU A 20 -8.29 4.43 -5.15
C LEU A 20 -8.63 3.11 -4.43
N ALA A 21 -7.82 2.71 -3.43
CA ALA A 21 -8.16 1.56 -2.60
C ALA A 21 -9.41 1.83 -1.75
N VAL A 22 -9.54 3.03 -1.17
CA VAL A 22 -10.71 3.43 -0.39
C VAL A 22 -11.98 3.41 -1.25
N ILE A 23 -11.95 3.99 -2.45
CA ILE A 23 -13.11 4.06 -3.35
C ILE A 23 -13.51 2.66 -3.87
N LYS A 24 -12.53 1.79 -4.17
CA LYS A 24 -12.82 0.49 -4.80
C LYS A 24 -13.42 -0.56 -3.87
N TYR A 25 -13.14 -0.50 -2.57
CA TYR A 25 -13.53 -1.57 -1.64
C TYR A 25 -14.82 -1.31 -0.86
N GLU A 26 -15.45 -0.14 -1.02
CA GLU A 26 -16.75 0.23 -0.40
C GLU A 26 -16.86 -0.24 1.07
N LYS A 27 -15.77 -0.07 1.83
CA LYS A 27 -15.72 -0.42 3.25
C LYS A 27 -16.08 0.80 4.09
N SER A 28 -16.63 0.55 5.28
CA SER A 28 -16.89 1.61 6.25
C SER A 28 -15.59 2.33 6.63
N ASP A 29 -15.70 3.63 6.87
CA ASP A 29 -14.56 4.48 7.27
C ASP A 29 -13.83 3.92 8.49
N ASP A 30 -14.58 3.41 9.47
CA ASP A 30 -14.04 2.76 10.67
C ASP A 30 -13.12 1.58 10.36
N TYR A 31 -13.47 0.77 9.34
CA TYR A 31 -12.64 -0.36 8.94
C TYR A 31 -11.30 0.11 8.35
N ILE A 32 -11.34 1.17 7.54
CA ILE A 32 -10.14 1.74 6.91
C ILE A 32 -9.21 2.31 7.98
N ARG A 33 -9.73 3.13 8.90
CA ARG A 33 -8.93 3.78 9.95
C ARG A 33 -8.34 2.79 10.95
N THR A 34 -9.09 1.74 11.31
CA THR A 34 -8.61 0.78 12.32
C THR A 34 -7.74 -0.35 11.76
N LYS A 35 -7.92 -0.74 10.50
CA LYS A 35 -7.23 -1.91 9.93
C LYS A 35 -6.21 -1.58 8.85
N ILE A 36 -6.40 -0.51 8.09
CA ILE A 36 -5.61 -0.24 6.87
C ILE A 36 -4.64 0.94 7.11
N GLU A 37 -5.15 2.04 7.68
CA GLU A 37 -4.39 3.26 7.95
C GLU A 37 -3.11 3.03 8.79
N PRO A 38 -3.12 2.18 9.84
CA PRO A 38 -1.93 1.95 10.68
C PRO A 38 -0.77 1.29 9.92
N PHE A 39 -1.04 0.60 8.81
CA PHE A 39 0.00 -0.02 7.99
C PHE A 39 0.47 0.90 6.86
N LEU A 40 -0.45 1.63 6.23
CA LEU A 40 -0.12 2.50 5.10
C LEU A 40 0.64 3.76 5.53
N HIS A 41 0.28 4.35 6.66
CA HIS A 41 0.92 5.57 7.16
C HIS A 41 2.43 5.42 7.45
N PRO A 42 2.89 4.37 8.17
CA PRO A 42 4.33 4.19 8.38
C PRO A 42 5.07 3.84 7.08
N ILE A 43 4.45 3.14 6.13
CA ILE A 43 5.09 2.83 4.84
C ILE A 43 5.42 4.11 4.07
N THR A 44 4.48 5.05 3.97
CA THR A 44 4.72 6.33 3.27
C THR A 44 5.83 7.14 3.95
N LEU A 45 5.83 7.17 5.29
CA LEU A 45 6.87 7.82 6.09
C LEU A 45 8.25 7.19 5.88
N ILE A 46 8.34 5.86 5.87
CA ILE A 46 9.61 5.13 5.66
C ILE A 46 10.14 5.39 4.26
N VAL A 47 9.30 5.32 3.23
CA VAL A 47 9.71 5.58 1.83
C VAL A 47 10.21 7.02 1.68
N ALA A 48 9.47 7.99 2.21
CA ALA A 48 9.85 9.41 2.18
C ALA A 48 11.19 9.66 2.90
N THR A 49 11.34 9.08 4.10
CA THR A 49 12.53 9.27 4.93
C THR A 49 13.76 8.62 4.27
N ASN A 50 13.63 7.39 3.78
CA ASN A 50 14.71 6.70 3.08
C ASN A 50 15.17 7.48 1.84
N HIS A 51 14.22 7.99 1.05
CA HIS A 51 14.56 8.80 -0.11
C HIS A 51 15.39 10.04 0.27
N ARG A 52 15.01 10.75 1.34
CA ARG A 52 15.75 11.93 1.83
C ARG A 52 17.14 11.56 2.35
N VAL A 53 17.24 10.51 3.16
CA VAL A 53 18.52 10.04 3.71
C VAL A 53 19.49 9.66 2.58
N CYS A 54 19.02 8.99 1.53
CA CYS A 54 19.83 8.63 0.36
C CYS A 54 20.38 9.85 -0.40
N ILE A 55 19.59 10.91 -0.54
CA ILE A 55 20.05 12.13 -1.23
C ILE A 55 21.10 12.87 -0.38
N ILE A 56 20.92 12.89 0.96
CA ILE A 56 21.85 13.52 1.88
C ILE A 56 23.18 12.76 1.90
N SER A 57 23.14 11.43 1.99
CA SER A 57 24.33 10.58 2.10
C SER A 57 25.23 10.62 0.87
N THR A 58 24.67 10.94 -0.30
CA THR A 58 25.44 11.04 -1.55
C THR A 58 25.99 12.42 -1.86
N GLY A 59 25.76 13.42 -1.00
CA GLY A 59 26.20 14.79 -1.27
C GLY A 59 25.54 15.41 -2.51
N ARG A 60 24.48 14.79 -3.04
CA ARG A 60 23.79 15.20 -4.28
C ARG A 60 22.76 16.29 -4.10
N LYS A 61 22.77 17.00 -2.96
CA LYS A 61 21.78 18.05 -2.64
C LYS A 61 21.62 19.07 -3.78
N ASN A 62 22.72 19.44 -4.45
CA ASN A 62 22.76 20.40 -5.56
C ASN A 62 23.41 19.83 -6.84
N SER A 63 23.12 18.58 -7.23
CA SER A 63 23.59 18.08 -8.54
C SER A 63 22.66 18.55 -9.67
N ASN A 64 23.24 18.93 -10.81
CA ASN A 64 22.46 19.17 -12.02
C ASN A 64 21.77 17.85 -12.43
N GLY A 65 20.43 17.89 -12.56
CA GLY A 65 19.61 16.80 -13.11
C GLY A 65 19.06 15.76 -12.12
N LEU A 66 19.75 15.47 -11.01
CA LEU A 66 19.36 14.39 -10.07
C LEU A 66 19.35 14.80 -8.58
N GLY A 67 19.61 16.08 -8.27
CA GLY A 67 19.51 16.60 -6.92
C GLY A 67 18.08 16.79 -6.42
N SER A 68 17.91 16.95 -5.11
CA SER A 68 16.62 17.26 -4.49
C SER A 68 16.23 18.74 -4.56
N CYS A 69 17.15 19.63 -4.90
CA CYS A 69 16.88 21.06 -4.96
C CYS A 69 16.49 21.50 -6.36
N PHE A 70 15.36 22.21 -6.45
CA PHE A 70 14.88 22.86 -7.67
C PHE A 70 15.57 24.20 -7.97
N ALA A 71 16.42 24.67 -7.05
CA ALA A 71 17.17 25.89 -7.23
C ALA A 71 18.23 25.69 -8.32
N CYS A 72 18.27 26.63 -9.28
CA CYS A 72 19.31 26.66 -10.29
C CYS A 72 20.68 26.61 -9.63
N TYR A 73 21.56 25.78 -10.19
CA TYR A 73 22.93 25.69 -9.73
C TYR A 73 23.63 27.02 -9.96
N TYR A 74 23.97 27.72 -8.87
CA TYR A 74 24.95 28.79 -8.88
C TYR A 74 26.34 28.19 -8.66
N SER A 75 27.14 28.13 -9.72
CA SER A 75 28.59 27.92 -9.63
C SER A 75 29.22 29.24 -9.22
N PRO A 76 29.79 29.37 -8.02
CA PRO A 76 30.55 30.56 -7.72
C PRO A 76 31.78 30.63 -8.65
N PRO A 77 32.23 31.85 -9.04
CA PRO A 77 33.24 32.01 -10.08
C PRO A 77 34.57 31.31 -9.76
N HIS A 78 34.90 31.11 -8.48
CA HIS A 78 36.11 30.41 -8.04
C HIS A 78 36.08 28.88 -8.27
N CYS A 79 34.95 28.32 -8.71
CA CYS A 79 34.79 26.89 -9.00
C CYS A 79 34.61 26.60 -10.50
N TRP A 80 34.88 27.55 -11.39
CA TRP A 80 34.61 27.41 -12.83
C TRP A 80 35.49 26.35 -13.53
N GLU A 81 36.63 25.98 -12.95
CA GLU A 81 37.61 25.07 -13.58
C GLU A 81 38.00 23.85 -12.72
N VAL A 82 37.39 23.70 -11.54
CA VAL A 82 37.74 22.66 -10.57
C VAL A 82 36.63 21.61 -10.53
N GLU A 83 36.73 20.61 -11.42
CA GLU A 83 35.72 19.54 -11.53
C GLU A 83 35.83 18.49 -10.43
N ASN A 84 37.05 18.28 -9.91
CA ASN A 84 37.31 17.30 -8.86
C ASN A 84 37.31 17.99 -7.51
N ALA A 85 36.88 17.29 -6.47
CA ALA A 85 36.73 17.80 -5.11
C ALA A 85 38.05 18.18 -4.40
N SER A 86 39.06 18.61 -5.14
CA SER A 86 40.30 19.16 -4.62
C SER A 86 40.07 20.54 -4.03
N VAL A 87 40.61 20.74 -2.83
CA VAL A 87 40.78 22.08 -2.26
C VAL A 87 41.88 22.75 -3.08
N VAL A 88 41.61 23.94 -3.61
CA VAL A 88 42.66 24.75 -4.27
C VAL A 88 43.53 25.32 -3.16
N GLU A 89 44.75 24.81 -3.01
CA GLU A 89 45.69 25.29 -2.01
C GLU A 89 46.02 26.77 -2.27
N GLY A 90 45.74 27.65 -1.30
CA GLY A 90 46.28 29.01 -1.26
C GLY A 90 45.31 30.17 -1.35
N VAL A 91 44.00 29.98 -1.62
CA VAL A 91 43.07 31.13 -1.75
C VAL A 91 41.75 30.96 -0.99
N PHE A 92 41.16 29.76 -0.96
CA PHE A 92 39.91 29.51 -0.23
C PHE A 92 39.87 28.07 0.31
N TYR A 93 39.43 27.90 1.57
CA TYR A 93 39.30 26.58 2.21
C TYR A 93 38.00 25.83 1.85
N ILE A 94 37.15 26.43 1.00
CA ILE A 94 35.85 25.84 0.65
C ILE A 94 36.08 24.86 -0.52
N PRO A 95 35.83 23.56 -0.35
CA PRO A 95 35.97 22.60 -1.43
C PRO A 95 34.92 22.90 -2.53
N CYS A 96 35.39 23.12 -3.76
CA CYS A 96 34.53 23.22 -4.95
C CYS A 96 33.93 21.87 -5.36
N GLY A 97 34.36 20.79 -4.69
CA GLY A 97 33.91 19.43 -4.92
C GLY A 97 32.45 19.17 -4.58
N ARG A 98 31.68 18.75 -5.59
CA ARG A 98 30.42 18.06 -5.37
C ARG A 98 30.62 16.57 -5.53
N GLY A 99 29.98 15.79 -4.65
CA GLY A 99 30.15 14.34 -4.55
C GLY A 99 30.11 13.66 -5.92
N ASN A 100 31.30 13.32 -6.43
CA ASN A 100 31.48 12.50 -7.63
C ASN A 100 31.48 11.02 -7.23
N SER A 101 30.52 10.62 -6.39
CA SER A 101 30.40 9.24 -5.97
C SER A 101 29.79 8.44 -7.13
N LYS A 102 30.58 7.49 -7.64
CA LYS A 102 30.27 6.49 -8.67
C LYS A 102 28.76 6.27 -8.82
N PHE A 103 28.25 6.76 -9.95
CA PHE A 103 26.83 6.74 -10.33
C PHE A 103 26.18 5.36 -10.14
N ASP A 104 26.94 4.29 -10.35
CA ASP A 104 26.43 2.92 -10.39
C ASP A 104 25.92 2.44 -9.03
N VAL A 105 26.73 2.50 -7.97
CA VAL A 105 26.35 1.92 -6.66
C VAL A 105 25.14 2.63 -6.06
N TYR A 106 25.07 3.96 -6.20
CA TYR A 106 23.92 4.73 -5.73
C TYR A 106 22.65 4.40 -6.50
N THR A 107 22.74 4.30 -7.83
CA THR A 107 21.59 3.98 -8.67
C THR A 107 21.03 2.61 -8.30
N PHE A 108 21.89 1.62 -8.04
CA PHE A 108 21.48 0.31 -7.53
C PHE A 108 20.80 0.38 -6.16
N ILE A 109 21.36 1.11 -5.19
CA ILE A 109 20.77 1.24 -3.85
C ILE A 109 19.41 1.95 -3.90
N VAL A 110 19.32 3.04 -4.67
CA VAL A 110 18.07 3.78 -4.86
C VAL A 110 17.03 2.91 -5.54
N LEU A 111 17.40 2.16 -6.58
CA LEU A 111 16.49 1.23 -7.25
C LEU A 111 16.01 0.13 -6.29
N LEU A 112 16.90 -0.50 -5.53
CA LEU A 112 16.56 -1.53 -4.54
C LEU A 112 15.57 -1.00 -3.49
N ILE A 113 15.88 0.15 -2.88
CA ILE A 113 15.09 0.68 -1.77
C ILE A 113 13.78 1.32 -2.26
N ASN A 114 13.79 2.02 -3.41
CA ASN A 114 12.62 2.77 -3.88
C ASN A 114 11.73 1.97 -4.85
N VAL A 115 12.22 0.86 -5.42
CA VAL A 115 11.42 0.02 -6.34
C VAL A 115 11.19 -1.36 -5.75
N ILE A 116 12.26 -2.08 -5.36
CA ILE A 116 12.14 -3.47 -4.93
C ILE A 116 11.47 -3.56 -3.54
N CYS A 117 11.93 -2.79 -2.55
CA CYS A 117 11.31 -2.79 -1.22
C CYS A 117 9.81 -2.47 -1.24
N PRO A 118 9.33 -1.37 -1.85
CA PRO A 118 7.90 -1.10 -1.90
C PRO A 118 7.14 -2.12 -2.73
N ALA A 119 7.72 -2.71 -3.78
CA ALA A 119 7.07 -3.80 -4.50
C ALA A 119 6.85 -5.03 -3.60
N ILE A 120 7.85 -5.43 -2.81
CA ILE A 120 7.73 -6.54 -1.85
C ILE A 120 6.68 -6.21 -0.78
N VAL A 121 6.69 -4.99 -0.23
CA VAL A 121 5.70 -4.56 0.76
C VAL A 121 4.29 -4.58 0.15
N MET A 122 4.10 -4.08 -1.07
CA MET A 122 2.81 -4.13 -1.77
C MET A 122 2.34 -5.57 -1.99
N ILE A 123 3.22 -6.47 -2.44
CA ILE A 123 2.88 -7.89 -2.66
C ILE A 123 2.48 -8.57 -1.35
N THR A 124 3.23 -8.35 -0.27
CA THR A 124 2.95 -8.96 1.04
C THR A 124 1.64 -8.45 1.63
N VAL A 125 1.39 -7.13 1.57
CA VAL A 125 0.13 -6.52 2.00
C VAL A 125 -1.05 -7.05 1.19
N LEU A 126 -0.94 -7.08 -0.14
CA LEU A 126 -1.98 -7.64 -1.00
C LEU A 126 -2.25 -9.12 -0.70
N THR A 127 -1.20 -9.90 -0.43
CA THR A 127 -1.34 -11.31 -0.07
C THR A 127 -2.07 -11.48 1.26
N MET A 128 -1.77 -10.65 2.26
CA MET A 128 -2.49 -10.66 3.54
C MET A 128 -3.95 -10.29 3.38
N ILE A 129 -4.25 -9.21 2.64
CA ILE A 129 -5.63 -8.79 2.35
C ILE A 129 -6.37 -9.91 1.62
N TYR A 130 -5.76 -10.51 0.59
CA TYR A 130 -6.36 -11.62 -0.17
C TYR A 130 -6.68 -12.81 0.73
N ARG A 131 -5.78 -13.17 1.66
CA ARG A 131 -6.02 -14.25 2.63
C ARG A 131 -7.21 -13.93 3.55
N VAL A 132 -7.28 -12.71 4.07
CA VAL A 132 -8.37 -12.26 4.95
C VAL A 132 -9.71 -12.26 4.21
N VAL A 133 -9.76 -11.71 3.00
CA VAL A 133 -10.98 -11.68 2.17
C VAL A 133 -11.42 -13.10 1.84
N ARG A 134 -10.51 -13.96 1.38
CA ARG A 134 -10.81 -15.35 1.08
C ARG A 134 -11.33 -16.12 2.30
N GLN A 135 -10.80 -15.85 3.49
CA GLN A 135 -11.29 -16.45 4.72
C GLN A 135 -12.69 -15.92 5.09
N SER A 136 -12.94 -14.62 4.89
CA SER A 136 -14.25 -14.01 5.10
C SER A 136 -15.30 -14.60 4.17
N GLU A 137 -14.99 -14.76 2.89
CA GLU A 137 -15.90 -15.37 1.90
C GLU A 137 -16.24 -16.82 2.27
N LYS A 138 -15.25 -17.62 2.69
CA LYS A 138 -15.48 -18.99 3.17
C LYS A 138 -16.37 -19.06 4.41
N ASN A 139 -16.32 -18.05 5.28
CA ASN A 139 -17.18 -17.99 6.44
C ASN A 139 -18.60 -17.54 6.05
N MET A 140 -18.73 -16.52 5.20
CA MET A 140 -20.01 -16.04 4.68
C MET A 140 -20.76 -17.10 3.88
N SER A 141 -20.06 -17.93 3.10
CA SER A 141 -20.70 -19.02 2.36
C SER A 141 -21.33 -20.06 3.29
N LYS A 142 -20.76 -20.30 4.48
CA LYS A 142 -21.37 -21.18 5.49
C LYS A 142 -22.65 -20.61 6.09
N TYR A 143 -22.73 -19.28 6.26
CA TYR A 143 -23.93 -18.64 6.81
C TYR A 143 -25.11 -18.70 5.83
N GLY A 144 -24.88 -18.63 4.52
CA GLY A 144 -25.94 -18.78 3.51
C GLY A 144 -26.53 -20.20 3.46
N VAL A 145 -25.71 -21.23 3.59
CA VAL A 145 -26.18 -22.63 3.56
C VAL A 145 -26.81 -23.04 4.90
N GLY A 146 -26.31 -22.50 6.01
CA GLY A 146 -26.84 -22.77 7.34
C GLY A 146 -28.26 -22.22 7.56
N SER A 147 -28.56 -21.02 7.06
CA SER A 147 -29.92 -20.45 7.14
C SER A 147 -30.91 -21.20 6.23
N LEU A 148 -30.47 -21.59 5.02
CA LEU A 148 -31.28 -22.44 4.13
C LEU A 148 -31.58 -23.80 4.75
N ARG A 149 -30.57 -24.47 5.34
CA ARG A 149 -30.76 -25.80 5.96
C ARG A 149 -31.71 -25.76 7.15
N LYS A 150 -31.67 -24.70 7.97
CA LYS A 150 -32.63 -24.50 9.07
C LYS A 150 -34.05 -24.31 8.56
N ASN A 151 -34.24 -23.52 7.51
CA ASN A 151 -35.56 -23.31 6.91
C ASN A 151 -36.11 -24.59 6.27
N VAL A 152 -35.26 -25.40 5.63
CA VAL A 152 -35.67 -26.71 5.08
C VAL A 152 -36.05 -27.67 6.20
N GLN A 153 -35.25 -27.78 7.26
CA GLN A 153 -35.59 -28.63 8.41
C GLN A 153 -36.90 -28.21 9.08
N LYS A 154 -37.14 -26.91 9.24
CA LYS A 154 -38.40 -26.39 9.78
C LYS A 154 -39.61 -26.79 8.92
N LYS A 155 -39.51 -26.66 7.58
CA LYS A 155 -40.57 -27.12 6.66
C LYS A 155 -40.82 -28.63 6.71
N VAL A 156 -39.76 -29.44 6.84
CA VAL A 156 -39.90 -30.90 6.96
C VAL A 156 -40.59 -31.27 8.27
N GLN A 157 -40.25 -30.58 9.36
CA GLN A 157 -40.89 -30.76 10.67
C GLN A 157 -42.39 -30.41 10.61
N GLU A 158 -42.75 -29.25 10.05
CA GLU A 158 -44.14 -28.80 9.89
C GLU A 158 -44.97 -29.77 9.04
N LYS A 159 -44.36 -30.37 8.01
CA LYS A 159 -45.02 -31.39 7.18
C LYS A 159 -45.23 -32.69 7.95
N SER A 160 -44.21 -33.17 8.68
CA SER A 160 -44.31 -34.39 9.49
C SER A 160 -45.40 -34.27 10.57
N ASP A 161 -45.51 -33.12 11.23
CA ASP A 161 -46.56 -32.88 12.23
C ASP A 161 -47.95 -32.85 11.58
N SER A 162 -48.08 -32.28 10.38
CA SER A 162 -49.35 -32.26 9.63
C SER A 162 -49.78 -33.66 9.18
N ASP A 163 -48.84 -34.48 8.69
CA ASP A 163 -49.11 -35.85 8.25
C ASP A 163 -49.52 -36.74 9.44
N ALA A 164 -48.87 -36.59 10.60
CA ALA A 164 -49.24 -37.31 11.82
C ALA A 164 -50.64 -36.95 12.35
N VAL A 165 -51.05 -35.68 12.23
CA VAL A 165 -52.41 -35.26 12.60
C VAL A 165 -53.45 -35.87 11.67
N LEU A 166 -53.15 -35.98 10.37
CA LEU A 166 -54.05 -36.59 9.39
C LEU A 166 -54.27 -38.09 9.66
N GLU A 167 -53.21 -38.81 10.03
CA GLU A 167 -53.27 -40.23 10.38
C GLU A 167 -54.13 -40.48 11.63
N VAL A 168 -54.00 -39.63 12.65
CA VAL A 168 -54.86 -39.71 13.85
C VAL A 168 -56.34 -39.43 13.50
N LEU A 169 -56.61 -38.46 12.64
CA LEU A 169 -57.96 -38.13 12.17
C LEU A 169 -58.61 -39.31 11.43
N ASP A 170 -57.88 -39.96 10.52
CA ASP A 170 -58.38 -41.15 9.81
C ASP A 170 -58.68 -42.29 10.78
N THR A 171 -57.79 -42.52 11.76
CA THR A 171 -57.98 -43.57 12.77
C THR A 171 -59.21 -43.32 13.65
N CYS A 172 -59.49 -42.06 14.01
CA CYS A 172 -60.70 -41.69 14.76
C CYS A 172 -61.98 -41.89 13.93
N LEU A 173 -61.92 -41.59 12.63
CA LEU A 173 -63.05 -41.72 11.70
C LEU A 173 -63.42 -43.20 11.48
N GLU A 174 -62.44 -44.11 11.42
CA GLU A 174 -62.69 -45.55 11.36
C GLU A 174 -63.26 -46.12 12.68
N LEU A 175 -62.93 -45.53 13.82
CA LEU A 175 -63.45 -45.94 15.13
C LEU A 175 -64.87 -45.41 15.41
N GLY A 176 -65.43 -44.57 14.53
CA GLY A 176 -66.78 -44.04 14.66
C GLY A 176 -66.98 -43.09 15.85
N LEU A 177 -65.90 -42.43 16.28
CA LEU A 177 -65.91 -41.38 17.31
C LEU A 177 -66.32 -40.01 16.75
#